data_AF-A0A0F9ZJX9-F1
#
_entry.id   AF-A0A0F9ZJX9-F1
#
_cell.length_a   1.000
_cell.length_b   1.000
_cell.length_c   1.000
_cell.angle_alpha   90.00
_cell.angle_beta   90.00
_cell.angle_gamma   90.00
#
_symmetry.space_group_name_H-M   'P 1'
#
loop_
_entity.id
_entity.type
_entity.pdbx_description
1 polymer ?
#
loop_
_entity_poly.entity_id
_entity_poly.type
_entity_poly.pdbx_seq_one_letter_code
_entity_poly.pdbx_strand_id
1 'polypeptide(L)' 'MLSNEKIEMKCPSCQRPLSYTVDQLQKGQSKKCPHCGNEIRFEESNPGEVGKLEDKTKQSLEDIEKKITMTIKE' A
#
# COMPACT_ATOMS: atom_id res chain seq x y z
N MET A 1 -7.07 7.81 -6.63
CA MET A 1 -7.47 7.09 -7.86
C MET A 1 -6.30 6.30 -8.44
N LEU A 2 -5.67 5.43 -7.65
CA LEU A 2 -4.51 4.61 -8.05
C LEU A 2 -4.89 3.14 -8.36
N SER A 3 -6.17 2.79 -8.23
CA SER A 3 -6.68 1.42 -8.30
C SER A 3 -6.42 0.71 -9.64
N ASN A 4 -6.17 1.46 -10.72
CA ASN A 4 -5.89 0.92 -12.05
C ASN A 4 -4.41 1.00 -12.46
N GLU A 5 -3.53 1.46 -11.58
CA GLU A 5 -2.11 1.52 -11.88
C GLU A 5 -1.53 0.10 -11.89
N LYS A 6 -0.86 -0.25 -13.00
CA LYS A 6 -0.31 -1.59 -13.23
C LYS A 6 1.15 -1.63 -12.78
N ILE A 7 1.45 -2.55 -11.87
CA ILE A 7 2.79 -2.80 -11.37
C ILE A 7 3.25 -4.15 -11.93
N GLU A 8 4.43 -4.16 -12.54
CA GLU A 8 5.06 -5.36 -13.09
C GLU A 8 5.99 -6.00 -12.06
N MET A 9 5.73 -7.25 -11.72
CA MET A 9 6.47 -8.04 -10.73
C MET A 9 6.75 -9.42 -11.30
N LYS A 10 7.90 -10.03 -10.97
CA LYS A 10 8.20 -11.39 -11.44
C LYS A 10 7.57 -12.43 -10.51
N CYS A 11 7.01 -13.49 -11.08
CA CYS A 11 6.54 -14.63 -10.31
C CYS A 11 7.72 -15.28 -9.57
N PRO A 12 7.66 -15.50 -8.25
CA PRO A 12 8.75 -16.11 -7.49
C PRO A 12 9.02 -17.57 -7.91
N SER A 13 8.01 -18.29 -8.42
CA SER A 13 8.17 -19.69 -8.81
C SER A 13 8.69 -19.87 -10.24
N CYS A 14 8.11 -19.17 -11.21
CA CYS A 14 8.43 -19.36 -12.63
C CYS A 14 9.23 -18.21 -13.26
N GLN A 15 9.52 -17.17 -12.49
CA GLN A 15 10.29 -15.98 -12.88
C GLN A 15 9.74 -15.19 -14.07
N ARG A 16 8.54 -15.52 -14.55
CA ARG A 16 7.86 -14.78 -15.61
C ARG A 16 7.28 -13.46 -15.08
N PRO A 17 7.29 -12.39 -15.90
CA PRO A 17 6.68 -11.11 -15.53
C PRO A 17 5.18 -11.25 -15.37
N LEU A 18 4.62 -10.61 -14.35
CA LEU A 18 3.20 -10.56 -14.02
C LEU A 18 2.80 -9.13 -13.76
N SER A 19 1.63 -8.74 -14.25
CA SER A 19 1.04 -7.44 -13.97
C SER A 19 -0.03 -7.56 -12.87
N TYR A 20 0.07 -6.69 -11.88
CA TYR A 20 -0.88 -6.53 -10.79
C TYR A 20 -1.38 -5.11 -10.76
N THR A 21 -2.61 -4.91 -10.29
CA THR A 21 -3.09 -3.57 -9.97
C THR A 21 -2.85 -3.27 -8.48
N VAL A 22 -2.78 -2.00 -8.11
CA VAL A 22 -2.63 -1.60 -6.70
C VAL A 22 -3.71 -2.22 -5.81
N ASP A 23 -4.93 -2.37 -6.34
CA ASP A 23 -6.03 -3.04 -5.64
C ASP A 23 -5.76 -4.54 -5.38
N GLN A 24 -5.08 -5.22 -6.31
CA GLN A 24 -4.74 -6.64 -6.18
C GLN A 24 -3.54 -6.90 -5.26
N LEU A 25 -2.77 -5.87 -4.94
CA LEU A 25 -1.63 -5.95 -4.03
C LEU A 25 -2.04 -5.70 -2.57
N GLN A 26 -3.35 -5.59 -2.29
CA GLN A 26 -3.83 -5.44 -0.92
C GLN A 26 -3.53 -6.68 -0.06
N LYS A 27 -3.27 -6.42 1.22
CA LYS A 27 -2.90 -7.42 2.23
C LYS A 27 -3.90 -8.57 2.27
N GLY A 28 -3.38 -9.79 2.18
CA GLY A 28 -4.18 -11.01 2.29
C GLY A 28 -4.84 -11.46 0.98
N GLN A 29 -4.68 -10.72 -0.12
CA GLN A 29 -5.05 -11.24 -1.44
C GLN A 29 -4.05 -12.30 -1.90
N SER A 30 -4.59 -13.41 -2.40
CA SER A 30 -3.84 -14.42 -3.12
C SER A 30 -4.25 -14.42 -4.58
N LYS A 31 -3.28 -14.57 -5.47
CA LYS A 31 -3.52 -14.63 -6.91
C LYS A 31 -2.79 -15.81 -7.52
N LYS A 32 -3.49 -16.56 -8.35
CA LYS A 32 -2.90 -17.67 -9.11
C LYS A 32 -2.08 -17.11 -10.27
N CYS A 33 -0.83 -17.54 -10.38
CA CYS A 33 0.02 -17.21 -11.51
C CYS A 33 -0.56 -17.83 -12.79
N PRO A 34 -0.87 -17.04 -13.84
CA PRO A 34 -1.41 -17.56 -15.10
C PRO A 34 -0.40 -18.41 -15.89
N HIS A 35 0.89 -18.34 -15.54
CA HIS A 35 1.94 -19.06 -16.27
C HIS A 35 2.29 -20.42 -15.68
N CYS A 36 2.32 -20.54 -14.35
CA CYS A 36 2.67 -21.80 -13.68
C CYS A 36 1.56 -22.37 -12.80
N GLY A 37 0.49 -21.61 -12.55
CA GLY A 37 -0.62 -22.05 -11.72
C GLY A 37 -0.36 -22.00 -10.21
N ASN A 38 0.82 -21.55 -9.76
CA ASN A 38 1.09 -21.43 -8.33
C ASN A 38 0.32 -20.26 -7.72
N GLU A 39 -0.13 -20.44 -6.48
CA GLU A 39 -0.76 -19.37 -5.70
C GLU A 39 0.32 -18.45 -5.11
N ILE A 40 0.20 -17.15 -5.40
CA ILE A 40 1.08 -16.10 -4.88
C ILE A 40 0.27 -15.33 -3.85
N ARG A 41 0.74 -15.31 -2.60
CA ARG A 41 0.12 -14.56 -1.52
C ARG A 41 0.90 -13.28 -1.28
N PHE A 42 0.21 -12.14 -1.24
CA PHE A 42 0.82 -10.86 -0.90
C PHE A 42 0.77 -10.66 0.60
N GLU A 43 1.96 -10.64 1.21
CA GLU A 43 2.14 -10.34 2.62
C GLU A 43 2.82 -8.97 2.78
N GLU A 44 2.45 -8.29 3.85
CA GLU A 44 3.07 -7.02 4.22
C GLU A 44 4.43 -7.32 4.84
N SER A 45 5.51 -6.88 4.18
CA SER A 45 6.87 -7.22 4.61
C SER A 45 7.22 -6.76 6.02
N ASN A 46 6.53 -5.76 6.59
CA ASN A 46 6.72 -5.36 7.98
C ASN A 46 5.54 -4.57 8.59
N PRO A 47 4.50 -5.23 9.12
CA PRO A 47 3.35 -4.53 9.73
C PRO A 47 3.74 -3.61 10.90
N GLY A 48 4.82 -3.93 11.63
CA GLY A 48 5.23 -3.21 12.83
C GLY A 48 5.99 -1.90 12.59
N GLU A 49 6.59 -1.72 11.40
CA GLU A 49 7.28 -0.47 11.06
C GLU A 49 6.37 0.53 10.34
N VAL A 50 5.42 0.05 9.54
CA VAL A 50 4.44 0.91 8.85
C VAL A 50 3.49 1.57 9.86
N GLY A 51 2.95 0.80 10.81
CA GLY A 51 2.04 1.37 11.83
C GLY A 51 2.66 2.48 12.66
N LYS A 52 3.92 2.30 13.11
CA LYS A 52 4.64 3.32 13.89
C LYS A 52 4.88 4.62 13.13
N LEU A 53 5.06 4.53 11.80
CA LEU A 53 5.24 5.71 10.96
C LEU A 53 3.90 6.44 10.76
N GLU A 54 2.82 5.70 10.53
CA GLU A 54 1.47 6.25 10.37
C GLU A 54 0.98 6.98 11.62
N ASP A 55 1.16 6.36 12.80
CA ASP A 55 0.76 6.96 14.08
C ASP A 55 1.50 8.28 14.34
N LYS A 56 2.81 8.30 14.07
CA LYS A 56 3.64 9.50 14.27
C LYS A 56 3.28 10.63 13.32
N THR A 57 2.94 10.30 12.08
CA THR A 57 2.53 11.29 11.07
C THR A 57 1.16 11.87 11.40
N LYS A 58 0.18 11.04 11.81
CA LYS A 58 -1.16 11.51 12.24
C LYS A 58 -1.08 12.45 13.44
N GLN A 59 -0.34 12.05 14.48
CA GLN A 59 -0.14 12.87 15.68
C GLN A 59 0.43 14.26 15.34
N SER A 60 1.41 14.31 14.44
CA SER A 60 2.05 15.58 14.06
C SER A 60 1.11 16.50 13.28
N LEU A 61 0.21 15.95 12.46
CA LEU A 61 -0.80 16.74 11.72
C LEU A 61 -1.84 17.33 12.68
N GLU A 62 -2.34 16.55 13.62
CA GLU A 62 -3.31 17.01 14.63
C GLU A 62 -2.74 18.11 15.53
N ASP A 63 -1.45 18.03 15.86
CA ASP A 63 -0.76 19.04 16.67
C ASP A 63 -0.55 20.36 15.91
N ILE A 64 -0.41 20.31 14.58
CA ILE A 64 -0.28 21.49 13.73
C ILE A 64 -1.63 22.20 13.60
N GLU A 65 -2.72 21.47 13.35
CA GLU A 65 -4.06 22.04 13.22
C GLU A 65 -4.48 22.84 14.48
N LYS A 66 -4.16 22.33 15.68
CA LYS A 66 -4.45 23.03 16.94
C LYS A 66 -3.65 24.31 17.15
N LYS A 67 -2.52 24.47 16.47
CA LYS A 67 -1.61 25.62 16.58
C LYS A 67 -1.88 26.71 15.55
N ILE A 68 -2.70 26.43 14.54
CA ILE A 68 -3.01 27.37 13.46
C ILE A 68 -4.45 27.85 13.64
N THR A 69 -4.61 29.11 14.05
CA THR A 69 -5.90 29.79 14.05
C THR A 69 -5.96 30.73 12.86
N MET A 70 -6.74 30.39 11.83
CA MET A 70 -7.06 31.30 10.73
C MET A 70 -8.38 32.00 11.03
N THR A 71 -8.32 33.32 11.21
CA THR A 71 -9.50 34.19 11.32
C THR A 71 -9.56 35.10 10.11
N ILE A 72 -10.74 35.20 9.51
CA ILE A 72 -11.01 36.16 8.44
C ILE A 72 -11.29 37.51 9.12
N LYS A 73 -10.45 38.51 8.85
CA LYS A 73 -10.76 39.90 9.25
C LYS A 73 -11.78 40.44 8.27
N GLU A 74 -12.95 40.83 8.78
CA GLU A 74 -13.94 41.66 8.07
C GLU A 74 -13.37 43.03 7.71
#